data_AF-A0A960E1B9-F1
#
_entry.id   AF-A0A960E1B9-F1
#
_cell.length_a   1.000
_cell.length_b   1.000
_cell.length_c   1.000
_cell.angle_alpha   90.00
_cell.angle_beta   90.00
_cell.angle_gamma   90.00
#
_symmetry.space_group_name_H-M   'P 1'
#
loop_
_entity.id
_entity.type
_entity.pdbx_description
1 polymer ?
#
loop_
_entity_poly.entity_id
_entity_poly.type
_entity_poly.pdbx_seq_one_letter_code
_entity_poly.pdbx_strand_id
1 'polypeptide(L)'
;MTTRGQLLARGIAAGRVLYGMACLAAPRTAMGPAGARAEGQMAWMVRAFGVRDIVLGAGTLLALEHDGEAAIRWVELSAAADSLDVANAALFRRELERTGVVATLALAVPAATGGWLAARDLRQGT
;
A
#
# COMPACT_ATOMS: atom_id res chain seq x y z
N MET A 1 17.06 19.34 -5.60
CA MET A 1 17.33 18.99 -4.20
C MET A 1 16.14 18.19 -3.71
N THR A 2 16.30 16.90 -3.43
CA THR A 2 15.16 16.02 -3.09
C THR A 2 14.59 16.40 -1.72
N THR A 3 13.31 16.77 -1.66
CA THR A 3 12.69 17.13 -0.37
C THR A 3 12.43 15.88 0.47
N ARG A 4 12.29 16.05 1.79
CA ARG A 4 11.91 14.96 2.71
C ARG A 4 10.62 14.25 2.25
N GLY A 5 9.61 15.03 1.84
CA GLY A 5 8.36 14.50 1.31
C GLY A 5 8.54 13.63 0.06
N GLN A 6 9.42 14.04 -0.87
CA GLN A 6 9.76 13.24 -2.05
C GLN A 6 10.45 11.93 -1.70
N LEU A 7 11.40 11.94 -0.75
CA LEU A 7 12.08 10.72 -0.30
C LEU A 7 11.10 9.73 0.35
N LEU A 8 10.21 10.23 1.21
CA LEU A 8 9.18 9.41 1.86
C LEU A 8 8.19 8.84 0.84
N ALA A 9 7.66 9.69 -0.05
CA ALA A 9 6.73 9.25 -1.10
C ALA A 9 7.37 8.20 -2.02
N ARG A 10 8.63 8.41 -2.44
CA ARG A 10 9.35 7.47 -3.31
C ARG A 10 9.61 6.14 -2.61
N GLY A 11 10.00 6.17 -1.34
CA GLY A 11 10.22 4.96 -0.53
C GLY A 11 8.94 4.14 -0.35
N ILE A 12 7.84 4.78 0.01
CA ILE A 12 6.52 4.13 0.16
C ILE A 12 6.07 3.56 -1.19
N ALA A 13 6.17 4.33 -2.27
CA ALA A 13 5.77 3.90 -3.60
C ALA A 13 6.58 2.70 -4.09
N ALA A 14 7.91 2.72 -3.93
CA ALA A 14 8.77 1.59 -4.27
C ALA A 14 8.44 0.35 -3.41
N GLY A 15 8.20 0.52 -2.11
CA GLY A 15 7.76 -0.55 -1.23
C GLY A 15 6.45 -1.20 -1.70
N ARG A 16 5.47 -0.39 -2.11
CA ARG A 16 4.18 -0.88 -2.67
C ARG A 16 4.37 -1.65 -3.97
N VAL A 17 5.22 -1.17 -4.88
CA VAL A 17 5.54 -1.93 -6.11
C VAL A 17 6.18 -3.28 -5.77
N LEU A 18 7.19 -3.30 -4.89
CA LEU A 18 7.88 -4.54 -4.51
C LEU A 18 6.94 -5.52 -3.81
N TYR A 19 6.13 -5.03 -2.87
CA TYR A 19 5.15 -5.86 -2.15
C TYR A 19 4.08 -6.39 -3.11
N GLY A 20 3.55 -5.53 -3.98
CA GLY A 20 2.55 -5.92 -4.96
C GLY A 20 3.07 -6.96 -5.97
N MET A 21 4.34 -6.85 -6.39
CA MET A 21 5.00 -7.87 -7.21
C MET A 21 5.14 -9.21 -6.47
N ALA A 22 5.49 -9.18 -5.18
CA ALA A 22 5.54 -10.39 -4.35
C ALA A 22 4.16 -11.03 -4.21
N CYS A 23 3.11 -10.24 -3.98
CA CYS A 23 1.72 -10.70 -3.94
C CYS A 23 1.28 -11.32 -5.28
N LEU A 24 1.70 -10.75 -6.40
CA LEU A 24 1.35 -11.22 -7.74
C LEU A 24 2.04 -12.55 -8.09
N ALA A 25 3.36 -12.61 -7.89
CA ALA A 25 4.19 -13.75 -8.27
C ALA A 25 4.08 -14.92 -7.29
N ALA A 26 4.07 -14.63 -5.98
CA ALA A 26 4.12 -15.62 -4.92
C ALA A 26 3.11 -15.31 -3.79
N PRO A 27 1.80 -15.31 -4.07
CA PRO A 27 0.78 -14.87 -3.11
C PRO A 27 0.79 -15.68 -1.81
N ARG A 28 1.00 -17.00 -1.87
CA ARG A 28 1.07 -17.82 -0.65
C ARG A 28 2.27 -17.46 0.21
N THR A 29 3.41 -17.14 -0.39
CA THR A 29 4.59 -16.66 0.34
C THR A 29 4.34 -15.28 0.93
N ALA A 30 3.69 -14.37 0.18
CA ALA A 30 3.34 -13.04 0.65
C ALA A 30 2.35 -13.05 1.85
N MET A 31 1.52 -14.09 1.96
CA MET A 31 0.63 -14.34 3.11
C MET A 31 1.36 -14.90 4.34
N GLY A 32 2.65 -15.24 4.23
CA GLY A 32 3.44 -15.81 5.32
C GLY A 32 2.83 -17.12 5.86
N PRO A 33 2.73 -17.31 7.19
CA PRO A 33 2.18 -18.54 7.78
C PRO A 33 0.76 -18.88 7.34
N ALA A 34 -0.06 -17.88 6.96
CA ALA A 34 -1.42 -18.10 6.46
C ALA A 34 -1.44 -18.73 5.07
N GLY A 35 -0.37 -18.56 4.28
CA GLY A 35 -0.29 -19.07 2.91
C GLY A 35 -0.35 -20.59 2.78
N ALA A 36 0.10 -21.33 3.81
CA ALA A 36 0.08 -22.79 3.83
C ALA A 36 -1.35 -23.37 3.79
N ARG A 37 -2.34 -22.61 4.26
CA ARG A 37 -3.76 -23.01 4.27
C ARG A 37 -4.60 -22.21 3.27
N ALA A 38 -3.97 -21.37 2.46
CA ALA A 38 -4.66 -20.47 1.56
C ALA A 38 -5.30 -21.22 0.40
N GLU A 39 -6.63 -21.16 0.34
CA GLU A 39 -7.41 -21.63 -0.79
C GLU A 39 -7.12 -20.84 -2.06
N GLY A 40 -7.51 -21.38 -3.22
CA GLY A 40 -7.27 -20.74 -4.51
C GLY A 40 -7.86 -19.32 -4.61
N GLN A 41 -9.04 -19.11 -4.02
CA GLN A 41 -9.73 -17.82 -3.98
C GLN A 41 -8.94 -16.78 -3.18
N MET A 42 -8.39 -17.17 -2.03
CA MET A 42 -7.54 -16.29 -1.20
C MET A 42 -6.27 -15.90 -1.96
N ALA A 43 -5.62 -16.86 -2.61
CA ALA A 43 -4.42 -16.59 -3.42
C ALA A 43 -4.74 -15.68 -4.62
N TRP A 44 -5.92 -15.78 -5.21
CA TRP A 44 -6.36 -14.86 -6.26
C TRP A 44 -6.60 -13.45 -5.72
N MET A 45 -7.26 -13.31 -4.57
CA MET A 45 -7.46 -12.01 -3.91
C MET A 45 -6.15 -11.30 -3.57
N VAL A 46 -5.15 -12.04 -3.09
CA VAL A 46 -3.81 -11.47 -2.81
C VAL A 46 -3.14 -10.97 -4.10
N ARG A 47 -3.31 -11.66 -5.23
CA ARG A 47 -2.81 -11.14 -6.52
C ARG A 47 -3.52 -9.86 -6.93
N ALA A 48 -4.84 -9.80 -6.78
CA ALA A 48 -5.62 -8.60 -7.10
C ALA A 48 -5.20 -7.41 -6.22
N PHE A 49 -4.97 -7.65 -4.92
CA PHE A 49 -4.37 -6.69 -4.01
C PHE A 49 -2.99 -6.22 -4.52
N GLY A 50 -2.15 -7.16 -4.96
CA GLY A 50 -0.83 -6.84 -5.49
C GLY A 50 -0.86 -5.98 -6.75
N VAL A 51 -1.80 -6.23 -7.67
CA VAL A 51 -2.00 -5.40 -8.88
C VAL A 51 -2.31 -3.96 -8.50
N ARG A 52 -3.20 -3.74 -7.53
CA ARG A 52 -3.55 -2.40 -7.03
C ARG A 52 -2.31 -1.67 -6.51
N ASP A 53 -1.49 -2.34 -5.70
CA ASP A 53 -0.31 -1.74 -5.10
C ASP A 53 0.79 -1.42 -6.13
N ILE A 54 0.95 -2.26 -7.15
CA ILE A 54 1.81 -1.98 -8.31
C ILE A 54 1.34 -0.71 -9.03
N VAL A 55 0.04 -0.60 -9.35
CA VAL A 55 -0.49 0.54 -10.11
C VAL A 55 -0.34 1.85 -9.33
N LEU A 56 -0.74 1.86 -8.06
CA LEU A 56 -0.63 3.04 -7.20
C LEU A 56 0.83 3.45 -6.94
N GLY A 57 1.71 2.47 -6.71
CA GLY A 57 3.14 2.71 -6.52
C GLY A 57 3.82 3.23 -7.79
N ALA A 58 3.61 2.56 -8.93
CA ALA A 58 4.16 2.99 -10.21
C ALA A 58 3.62 4.37 -10.64
N GLY A 59 2.32 4.62 -10.47
CA GLY A 59 1.70 5.91 -10.72
C GLY A 59 2.33 7.03 -9.88
N THR A 60 2.58 6.76 -8.59
CA THR A 60 3.30 7.70 -7.71
C THR A 60 4.73 7.95 -8.19
N LEU A 61 5.49 6.90 -8.54
CA LEU A 61 6.88 7.04 -9.01
C LEU A 61 6.97 7.83 -10.31
N LEU A 62 6.10 7.54 -11.28
CA LEU A 62 6.04 8.25 -12.55
C LEU A 62 5.65 9.72 -12.35
N ALA A 63 4.69 10.00 -11.47
CA ALA A 63 4.27 11.36 -11.18
C ALA A 63 5.36 12.16 -10.45
N LEU A 64 6.07 11.56 -9.49
CA LEU A 64 7.20 12.21 -8.80
C LEU A 64 8.31 12.68 -9.75
N GLU A 65 8.44 12.05 -10.92
CA GLU A 65 9.44 12.39 -11.93
C GLU A 65 9.00 13.53 -12.88
N HIS A 66 7.70 13.69 -13.11
CA HIS A 66 7.19 14.53 -14.21
C HIS A 66 6.18 15.61 -13.77
N ASP A 67 5.44 15.40 -12.68
CA ASP A 67 4.34 16.28 -12.25
C ASP A 67 4.13 16.20 -10.72
N GLY A 68 4.58 17.25 -10.02
CA GLY A 68 4.48 17.34 -8.56
C GLY A 68 3.05 17.37 -8.03
N GLU A 69 2.10 17.98 -8.74
CA GLU A 69 0.70 17.98 -8.32
C GLU A 69 0.05 16.61 -8.51
N ALA A 70 0.34 15.94 -9.64
CA ALA A 70 -0.09 14.56 -9.83
C ALA A 70 0.51 13.63 -8.77
N ALA A 71 1.76 13.86 -8.37
CA ALA A 71 2.40 13.08 -7.32
C ALA A 71 1.65 13.19 -5.99
N ILE A 72 1.25 14.42 -5.60
CA ILE A 72 0.43 14.63 -4.40
C ILE A 72 -0.88 13.83 -4.50
N ARG A 73 -1.58 13.90 -5.63
CA ARG A 73 -2.85 13.16 -5.84
C ARG A 73 -2.65 11.64 -5.75
N TRP A 74 -1.60 11.09 -6.34
CA TRP A 74 -1.30 9.65 -6.27
C TRP A 74 -0.95 9.19 -4.85
N VAL A 75 -0.18 9.99 -4.10
CA VAL A 75 0.13 9.71 -2.69
C VAL A 75 -1.14 9.74 -1.85
N GLU A 76 -2.02 10.71 -2.06
CA GLU A 76 -3.31 10.82 -1.34
C GLU A 76 -4.24 9.66 -1.64
N LEU A 77 -4.36 9.26 -2.91
CA LEU A 77 -5.15 8.08 -3.29
C LEU A 77 -4.58 6.80 -2.68
N SER A 78 -3.25 6.67 -2.60
CA SER A 78 -2.60 5.55 -1.93
C SER A 78 -2.91 5.55 -0.42
N ALA A 79 -2.75 6.69 0.24
CA ALA A 79 -3.05 6.83 1.67
C ALA A 79 -4.53 6.59 1.99
N ALA A 80 -5.43 7.02 1.10
CA ALA A 80 -6.87 6.75 1.20
C ALA A 80 -7.17 5.25 1.07
N ALA A 81 -6.55 4.55 0.10
CA ALA A 81 -6.69 3.11 -0.06
C ALA A 81 -6.21 2.36 1.20
N ASP A 82 -5.06 2.72 1.74
CA ASP A 82 -4.52 2.10 2.96
C ASP A 82 -5.40 2.41 4.20
N SER A 83 -5.98 3.62 4.26
CA SER A 83 -6.95 3.97 5.32
C SER A 83 -8.23 3.14 5.23
N LEU A 84 -8.70 2.85 4.02
CA LEU A 84 -9.83 1.96 3.79
C LEU A 84 -9.51 0.52 4.16
N ASP A 85 -8.28 0.05 3.92
CA ASP A 85 -7.84 -1.27 4.39
C ASP A 85 -7.86 -1.37 5.93
N VAL A 86 -7.42 -0.31 6.63
CA VAL A 86 -7.54 -0.21 8.10
C VAL A 86 -9.00 -0.27 8.55
N ALA A 87 -9.87 0.54 7.93
CA ALA A 87 -11.30 0.56 8.25
C ALA A 87 -11.95 -0.80 8.00
N ASN A 88 -11.65 -1.42 6.86
CA ASN A 88 -12.16 -2.73 6.47
C ASN A 88 -11.73 -3.81 7.47
N ALA A 89 -10.45 -3.84 7.85
CA ALA A 89 -9.93 -4.78 8.85
C ALA A 89 -10.57 -4.58 10.24
N ALA A 90 -10.88 -3.34 10.64
CA ALA A 90 -11.49 -3.04 11.93
C ALA A 90 -12.99 -3.37 11.97
N LEU A 91 -13.72 -2.99 10.92
CA LEU A 91 -15.17 -3.20 10.79
C LEU A 91 -15.50 -4.69 10.60
N PHE A 92 -14.78 -5.36 9.70
CA PHE A 92 -14.98 -6.77 9.35
C PHE A 92 -14.01 -7.71 10.07
N ARG A 93 -13.48 -7.30 11.23
CA ARG A 93 -12.54 -8.07 12.07
C ARG A 93 -13.01 -9.45 12.55
N ARG A 94 -14.29 -9.78 12.34
CA ARG A 94 -14.86 -11.10 12.66
C ARG A 94 -14.80 -12.05 11.47
N GLU A 95 -14.75 -11.50 10.26
CA GLU A 95 -14.54 -12.24 9.01
C GLU A 95 -13.05 -12.52 8.80
N LEU A 96 -12.19 -11.60 9.26
CA LEU A 96 -10.76 -11.84 9.41
C LEU A 96 -10.48 -12.53 10.75
N GLU A 97 -9.83 -13.69 10.73
CA GLU A 97 -9.24 -14.26 11.95
C GLU A 97 -8.22 -13.27 12.58
N ARG A 98 -7.93 -13.38 13.88
CA ARG A 98 -7.05 -12.43 14.61
C ARG A 98 -5.72 -12.17 13.89
N THR A 99 -5.10 -13.21 13.35
CA THR A 99 -3.83 -13.09 12.61
C THR A 99 -3.97 -12.24 11.35
N GLY A 100 -5.08 -12.38 10.62
CA GLY A 100 -5.37 -11.58 9.43
C GLY A 100 -5.60 -10.11 9.79
N VAL A 101 -6.33 -9.84 10.87
CA VAL A 101 -6.53 -8.46 11.38
C VAL A 101 -5.18 -7.82 11.73
N VAL A 102 -4.37 -8.51 12.53
CA VAL A 102 -3.05 -8.00 12.95
C VAL A 102 -2.15 -7.76 11.75
N ALA A 103 -2.06 -8.71 10.82
CA ALA A 103 -1.24 -8.58 9.62
C ALA A 103 -1.67 -7.39 8.75
N THR A 104 -2.98 -7.23 8.54
CA THR A 104 -3.52 -6.12 7.75
C THR A 104 -3.23 -4.78 8.41
N LEU A 105 -3.51 -4.65 9.71
CA LEU A 105 -3.27 -3.39 10.44
C LEU A 105 -1.77 -3.05 10.52
N ALA A 106 -0.90 -4.04 10.67
CA ALA A 106 0.55 -3.85 10.71
C ALA A 106 1.12 -3.30 9.39
N LEU A 107 0.47 -3.58 8.25
CA LEU A 107 0.83 -3.03 6.95
C LEU A 107 0.13 -1.70 6.66
N ALA A 108 -1.19 -1.66 6.85
CA ALA A 108 -2.04 -0.56 6.39
C ALA A 108 -1.90 0.71 7.25
N VAL A 109 -1.72 0.59 8.57
CA VAL A 109 -1.55 1.75 9.46
C VAL A 109 -0.28 2.56 9.13
N PRO A 110 0.93 1.98 9.07
CA PRO A 110 2.13 2.75 8.71
C PRO A 110 2.07 3.27 7.27
N ALA A 111 1.48 2.53 6.33
CA ALA A 111 1.33 2.99 4.95
C ALA A 111 0.38 4.20 4.85
N ALA A 112 -0.78 4.15 5.50
CA ALA A 112 -1.73 5.27 5.53
C ALA A 112 -1.13 6.51 6.21
N THR A 113 -0.55 6.33 7.40
CA THR A 113 0.06 7.45 8.15
C THR A 113 1.25 8.04 7.40
N GLY A 114 2.14 7.21 6.86
CA GLY A 114 3.26 7.64 6.04
C GLY A 114 2.83 8.35 4.76
N GLY A 115 1.79 7.86 4.08
CA GLY A 115 1.22 8.47 2.88
C GLY A 115 0.63 9.85 3.16
N TRP A 116 -0.16 10.01 4.22
CA TRP A 116 -0.71 11.32 4.60
C TRP A 116 0.38 12.31 5.01
N LEU A 117 1.43 11.86 5.72
CA LEU A 117 2.58 12.70 6.04
C LEU A 117 3.34 13.12 4.78
N ALA A 118 3.59 12.20 3.85
CA ALA A 118 4.27 12.49 2.60
C ALA A 118 3.47 13.47 1.73
N ALA A 119 2.15 13.30 1.62
CA ALA A 119 1.28 14.22 0.89
C ALA A 119 1.31 15.63 1.50
N ARG A 120 1.26 15.73 2.83
CA ARG A 120 1.38 17.01 3.54
C ARG A 120 2.73 17.68 3.29
N ASP A 121 3.84 16.94 3.40
CA ASP A 121 5.18 17.46 3.17
C ASP A 121 5.37 17.93 1.71
N LEU A 122 4.79 17.21 0.74
CA LEU A 122 4.83 17.59 -0.67
C LEU A 122 4.05 18.89 -0.94
N ARG A 123 2.85 19.04 -0.36
CA ARG A 123 2.04 20.28 -0.48
C ARG A 123 2.70 21.51 0.14
N GLN A 124 3.54 21.32 1.17
CA GLN A 124 4.26 22.42 1.83
C GLN A 124 5.55 22.82 1.09
N GLY A 125 6.03 21.97 0.18
CA GLY A 125 7.24 22.21 -0.62
C GLY A 125 6.98 22.72 -2.04
N THR A 126 5.71 22.74 -2.48
CA THR A 126 5.23 23.43 -3.69
C THR A 126 4.86 24.87 -3.38
#